data_AF-A0A5E4K7D3-F1
#
_entry.id   AF-A0A5E4K7D3-F1
#
_cell.length_a   1.000
_cell.length_b   1.000
_cell.length_c   1.000
_cell.angle_alpha   90.00
_cell.angle_beta   90.00
_cell.angle_gamma   90.00
#
_symmetry.space_group_name_H-M   'P 1'
#
loop_
_entity.id
_entity.type
_entity.pdbx_description
1 polymer ?
#
loop_
_entity_poly.entity_id
_entity_poly.type
_entity_poly.pdbx_seq_one_letter_code
_entity_poly.pdbx_strand_id
1 'polypeptide(L)'
;MKLKKGSGTLVEEMKQYLPIPARPTKELSRFLRQKGIHIDVNLDLSIIEVFDSGDMGGIICAIEGDKKQGLVISLTHLIIKPDHPLSDKIAAYQKQRLKSLQSQRQFRFAE
;
A
#
# COMPACT_ATOMS: atom_id res chain seq x y z
N MET A 1 -27.56 16.38 -1.76
CA MET A 1 -26.75 15.39 -2.51
C MET A 1 -26.64 14.12 -1.67
N LYS A 2 -27.15 12.99 -2.15
CA LYS A 2 -27.16 11.72 -1.41
C LYS A 2 -25.87 10.96 -1.71
N LEU A 3 -24.92 10.94 -0.80
CA LEU A 3 -23.83 9.95 -0.81
C LEU A 3 -24.30 8.73 -0.02
N LYS A 4 -24.97 7.80 -0.71
CA LYS A 4 -25.14 6.42 -0.25
C LYS A 4 -24.56 5.49 -1.29
N LYS A 5 -23.45 4.83 -0.96
CA LYS A 5 -23.17 3.42 -1.27
C LYS A 5 -21.93 2.96 -0.50
N GLY A 6 -22.15 2.54 0.75
CA GLY A 6 -21.21 1.67 1.45
C GLY A 6 -21.34 0.26 0.86
N SER A 7 -20.73 0.03 -0.30
CA SER A 7 -20.54 -1.28 -0.93
C SER A 7 -19.49 -1.19 -2.04
N GLY A 8 -18.43 -0.41 -1.80
CA GLY A 8 -17.32 -0.26 -2.73
C GLY A 8 -16.16 -1.18 -2.35
N THR A 9 -15.33 -1.53 -3.32
CA THR A 9 -14.08 -2.27 -3.04
C THR A 9 -13.14 -1.41 -2.18
N LEU A 10 -12.18 -2.02 -1.47
CA LEU A 10 -11.20 -1.27 -0.66
C LEU A 10 -10.48 -0.19 -1.49
N VAL A 11 -10.24 -0.44 -2.78
CA VAL A 11 -9.65 0.52 -3.70
C VAL A 11 -10.52 1.75 -3.89
N GLU A 12 -11.84 1.58 -4.06
CA GLU A 12 -12.78 2.70 -4.19
C GLU A 12 -12.86 3.51 -2.90
N GLU A 13 -12.88 2.83 -1.75
CA GLU A 13 -12.82 3.51 -0.45
C GLU A 13 -11.54 4.32 -0.32
N MET A 14 -10.36 3.73 -0.58
CA MET A 14 -9.09 4.43 -0.52
C MET A 14 -9.04 5.65 -1.45
N LYS A 15 -9.61 5.56 -2.65
CA LYS A 15 -9.70 6.69 -3.60
C LYS A 15 -10.47 7.89 -3.03
N GLN A 16 -11.43 7.68 -2.12
CA GLN A 16 -12.17 8.78 -1.48
C GLN A 16 -11.34 9.52 -0.41
N TYR A 17 -10.26 8.91 0.08
CA TYR A 17 -9.39 9.48 1.13
C TYR A 17 -8.05 10.00 0.58
N LEU A 18 -7.88 10.04 -0.74
CA LEU A 18 -6.63 10.56 -1.33
C LEU A 18 -6.52 12.09 -1.11
N PRO A 19 -5.31 12.60 -0.79
CA PRO A 19 -4.08 11.85 -0.54
C PRO A 19 -4.05 11.18 0.85
N ILE A 20 -3.61 9.92 0.91
CA ILE A 20 -3.53 9.16 2.18
C ILE A 20 -2.10 9.24 2.74
N PRO A 21 -1.90 9.73 3.98
CA PRO A 21 -0.60 9.71 4.63
C PRO A 21 -0.20 8.29 5.03
N ALA A 22 1.00 7.89 4.62
CA ALA A 22 1.55 6.56 4.86
C ALA A 22 3.04 6.63 5.19
N ARG A 23 3.58 5.54 5.73
CA ARG A 23 5.01 5.34 5.96
C ARG A 23 5.50 4.09 5.27
N PRO A 24 6.76 4.04 4.80
CA PRO A 24 7.32 2.82 4.25
C PRO A 24 7.59 1.82 5.38
N THR A 25 7.41 0.53 5.11
CA THR A 25 7.93 -0.52 6.00
C THR A 25 9.46 -0.44 6.10
N LYS A 26 10.04 -1.02 7.17
CA LYS A 26 11.51 -1.08 7.34
C LYS A 26 12.21 -1.78 6.17
N GLU A 27 11.59 -2.84 5.64
CA GLU A 27 12.10 -3.59 4.49
C GLU A 27 12.14 -2.73 3.22
N LEU A 28 11.02 -2.07 2.90
CA LEU A 28 10.94 -1.15 1.77
C LEU A 28 11.94 0.00 1.90
N SER A 29 12.06 0.57 3.09
CA SER A 29 13.02 1.66 3.37
C SER A 29 14.46 1.21 3.12
N ARG A 30 14.82 -0.01 3.54
CA ARG A 30 16.15 -0.59 3.29
C ARG A 30 16.38 -0.83 1.80
N PHE A 31 15.38 -1.35 1.09
CA PHE A 31 15.44 -1.60 -0.35
C PHE A 31 15.63 -0.30 -1.14
N LEU A 32 14.85 0.74 -0.83
CA LEU A 32 14.96 2.04 -1.51
C LEU A 32 16.33 2.69 -1.25
N ARG A 33 16.85 2.61 -0.02
CA ARG A 33 18.21 3.08 0.30
C ARG A 33 19.29 2.37 -0.52
N GLN A 34 19.18 1.05 -0.71
CA GLN A 34 20.11 0.30 -1.57
C GLN A 34 20.06 0.73 -3.04
N LYS A 35 18.92 1.24 -3.50
CA LYS A 35 18.73 1.80 -4.85
C LYS A 35 19.19 3.26 -4.96
N GLY A 36 19.79 3.83 -3.92
CA GLY A 36 20.19 5.25 -3.86
C GLY A 36 19.02 6.20 -3.61
N ILE A 37 17.82 5.68 -3.33
CA ILE A 37 16.63 6.47 -3.00
C ILE A 37 16.58 6.59 -1.48
N HIS A 38 17.07 7.71 -0.96
CA HIS A 38 17.00 8.00 0.47
C HIS A 38 15.60 8.51 0.83
N ILE A 39 14.73 7.59 1.22
CA ILE A 39 13.49 7.92 1.92
C ILE A 39 13.75 7.78 3.42
N ASP A 40 13.51 8.85 4.18
CA ASP A 40 13.56 8.77 5.64
C ASP A 40 12.39 7.91 6.13
N VAL A 41 12.63 7.04 7.11
CA VAL A 41 11.57 6.19 7.71
C VAL A 41 10.51 7.02 8.43
N ASN A 42 10.83 8.27 8.78
CA ASN A 42 9.92 9.25 9.33
C ASN A 42 9.30 10.17 8.27
N LEU A 43 9.68 10.03 6.99
CA LEU A 43 9.07 10.80 5.92
C LEU A 43 7.64 10.29 5.73
N ASP A 44 6.67 11.16 5.98
CA ASP A 44 5.28 10.89 5.66
C ASP A 44 5.13 10.92 4.13
N LEU A 45 4.96 9.73 3.55
CA LEU A 45 4.68 9.53 2.14
C LEU A 45 3.20 9.82 1.90
N SER A 46 2.88 10.41 0.75
CA SER A 46 1.49 10.59 0.34
C SER A 46 1.14 9.59 -0.75
N ILE A 47 0.17 8.72 -0.49
CA ILE A 47 -0.45 7.93 -1.54
C ILE A 47 -1.33 8.87 -2.36
N ILE A 48 -1.01 9.02 -3.64
CA ILE A 48 -1.71 9.92 -4.57
C ILE A 48 -2.63 9.18 -5.52
N GLU A 49 -2.35 7.90 -5.80
CA GLU A 49 -3.19 7.05 -6.64
C GLU A 49 -3.19 5.60 -6.13
N VAL A 50 -4.28 4.88 -6.39
CA VAL A 50 -4.49 3.49 -5.95
C VAL A 50 -5.14 2.70 -7.06
N PHE A 51 -4.59 1.51 -7.33
CA PHE A 51 -5.06 0.60 -8.37
C PHE A 51 -5.11 -0.83 -7.86
N ASP A 52 -6.07 -1.59 -8.36
CA ASP A 52 -6.04 -3.05 -8.23
C ASP A 52 -5.26 -3.62 -9.42
N SER A 53 -4.19 -4.37 -9.14
CA SER A 53 -3.38 -5.07 -10.15
C SER A 53 -3.67 -6.57 -10.22
N GLY A 54 -4.75 -7.02 -9.57
CA GLY A 54 -5.19 -8.41 -9.56
C GLY A 54 -4.38 -9.30 -8.63
N ASP A 55 -4.49 -10.62 -8.81
CA ASP A 55 -4.03 -11.61 -7.83
C ASP A 55 -2.50 -11.72 -7.66
N MET A 56 -1.73 -11.18 -8.60
CA MET A 56 -0.26 -11.20 -8.57
C MET A 56 0.31 -9.97 -7.86
N GLY A 57 -0.21 -8.77 -8.12
CA GLY A 57 0.30 -7.53 -7.50
C GLY A 57 -0.56 -7.00 -6.35
N GLY A 58 -1.82 -7.43 -6.25
CA GLY A 58 -2.80 -6.91 -5.30
C GLY A 58 -3.07 -5.43 -5.52
N ILE A 59 -3.34 -4.71 -4.44
CA ILE A 59 -3.49 -3.26 -4.47
C ILE A 59 -2.10 -2.62 -4.55
N ILE A 60 -1.90 -1.81 -5.57
CA ILE A 60 -0.70 -0.99 -5.78
C ILE A 60 -1.04 0.48 -5.59
N CYS A 61 -0.08 1.23 -5.07
CA CYS A 61 -0.21 2.62 -4.73
C CYS A 61 0.89 3.41 -5.42
N ALA A 62 0.53 4.52 -6.08
CA ALA A 62 1.50 5.53 -6.46
C ALA A 62 1.69 6.45 -5.26
N ILE A 63 2.94 6.61 -4.84
CA ILE A 63 3.31 7.51 -3.76
C ILE A 63 4.14 8.67 -4.29
N GLU A 64 3.95 9.84 -3.69
CA GLU A 64 4.82 10.98 -3.87
C GLU A 64 5.62 11.22 -2.57
N GLY A 65 6.93 11.39 -2.71
CA GLY A 65 7.83 11.80 -1.64
C GLY A 65 8.45 13.17 -1.95
N ASP A 66 9.33 13.64 -1.06
CA ASP A 66 9.91 14.99 -1.08
C ASP A 66 10.57 15.38 -2.43
N LYS A 67 11.11 14.40 -3.18
CA LYS A 67 11.74 14.62 -4.50
C LYS A 67 10.78 14.50 -5.70
N LYS A 68 9.46 14.44 -5.48
CA LYS A 68 8.42 14.25 -6.52
C LYS A 68 8.65 13.05 -7.45
N GLN A 69 9.46 12.08 -7.04
CA GLN A 69 9.58 10.82 -7.75
C GLN A 69 8.38 9.95 -7.39
N GLY A 70 7.48 9.78 -8.35
CA GLY A 70 6.37 8.84 -8.23
C GLY A 70 6.90 7.41 -8.16
N LEU A 71 6.70 6.75 -7.03
CA LEU A 71 7.03 5.33 -6.87
C LEU A 71 5.74 4.51 -6.84
N VAL A 72 5.71 3.41 -7.61
CA VAL A 72 4.60 2.45 -7.56
C VAL A 72 4.99 1.32 -6.61
N ILE A 73 4.21 1.16 -5.54
CA ILE A 73 4.53 0.27 -4.42
C ILE A 73 3.28 -0.52 -4.04
N SER A 74 3.44 -1.82 -3.77
CA SER A 74 2.32 -2.62 -3.25
C SER A 74 1.90 -2.13 -1.86
N LEU A 75 0.59 -2.09 -1.62
CA LEU A 75 0.01 -1.66 -0.34
C LEU A 75 0.57 -2.46 0.84
N THR A 76 1.01 -3.71 0.65
CA THR A 76 1.62 -4.53 1.71
C THR A 76 2.95 -4.00 2.25
N HIS A 77 3.61 -3.09 1.53
CA HIS A 77 4.87 -2.48 1.95
C HIS A 77 4.70 -1.09 2.58
N LEU A 78 3.47 -0.61 2.71
CA LEU A 78 3.12 0.68 3.31
C LEU A 78 2.45 0.47 4.67
N ILE A 79 2.63 1.43 5.57
CA ILE A 79 2.04 1.47 6.89
C ILE A 79 1.14 2.70 6.94
N ILE A 80 -0.15 2.50 7.11
CA ILE A 80 -1.10 3.60 7.30
C ILE A 80 -1.08 4.00 8.76
N LYS A 81 -1.14 5.31 9.04
CA LYS A 81 -1.19 5.78 10.42
C LYS A 81 -2.49 5.29 11.11
N PRO A 82 -2.43 4.93 12.41
CA PRO A 82 -3.56 4.31 13.10
C PRO A 82 -4.78 5.24 13.25
N ASP A 83 -4.57 6.55 13.19
CA ASP A 83 -5.60 7.59 13.22
C ASP A 83 -6.39 7.71 11.90
N HIS A 84 -5.97 7.02 10.83
CA HIS A 84 -6.67 7.07 9.54
C HIS A 84 -7.96 6.22 9.56
N PRO A 85 -9.10 6.69 9.01
CA PRO A 85 -10.39 5.97 9.02
C PRO A 85 -10.37 4.58 8.37
N LEU A 86 -9.45 4.35 7.43
CA LEU A 86 -9.29 3.06 6.75
C LEU A 86 -8.16 2.19 7.34
N SER A 87 -7.53 2.59 8.45
CA SER A 87 -6.37 1.89 9.03
C SER A 87 -6.64 0.40 9.25
N ASP A 88 -7.74 0.06 9.92
CA ASP A 88 -8.13 -1.33 10.22
C ASP A 88 -8.46 -2.13 8.95
N LYS A 89 -9.20 -1.55 8.01
CA LYS A 89 -9.55 -2.20 6.75
C LYS A 89 -8.32 -2.50 5.91
N ILE A 90 -7.40 -1.55 5.82
CA ILE A 90 -6.14 -1.70 5.09
C ILE A 90 -5.27 -2.75 5.78
N ALA A 91 -5.17 -2.74 7.12
CA ALA A 91 -4.42 -3.74 7.88
C ALA A 91 -4.99 -5.15 7.67
N ALA A 92 -6.32 -5.32 7.65
CA ALA A 92 -6.97 -6.58 7.37
C ALA A 92 -6.63 -7.11 5.97
N TYR A 93 -6.70 -6.23 4.95
CA TYR A 93 -6.28 -6.54 3.59
C TYR A 93 -4.81 -6.99 3.52
N GLN A 94 -3.91 -6.21 4.12
CA GLN A 94 -2.46 -6.51 4.14
C GLN A 94 -2.18 -7.88 4.78
N LYS A 95 -2.83 -8.17 5.91
CA LYS A 95 -2.72 -9.46 6.59
C LYS A 95 -3.18 -10.63 5.73
N GLN A 96 -4.34 -10.50 5.08
CA GLN A 96 -4.85 -11.53 4.17
C GLN A 96 -3.92 -11.72 2.98
N ARG A 97 -3.44 -10.62 2.38
CA ARG A 97 -2.55 -10.65 1.22
C ARG A 97 -1.21 -11.31 1.52
N LEU A 98 -0.59 -10.99 2.66
CA LEU A 98 0.68 -11.60 3.08
C LEU A 98 0.55 -13.11 3.28
N LYS A 99 -0.58 -13.60 3.82
CA LYS A 99 -0.86 -15.04 3.91
C LYS A 99 -0.95 -15.68 2.53
N SER A 100 -1.71 -15.07 1.61
CA SER A 100 -1.82 -15.58 0.23
C SER A 100 -0.47 -15.62 -0.49
N LEU A 101 0.38 -14.60 -0.29
CA LEU A 101 1.73 -14.56 -0.87
C LEU A 101 2.64 -15.67 -0.33
N GLN A 102 2.54 -16.01 0.96
CA GLN A 102 3.26 -17.15 1.53
C GLN A 102 2.79 -18.46 0.88
N SER A 103 1.48 -18.64 0.73
CA SER A 103 0.88 -19.80 0.05
C SER A 103 1.24 -19.91 -1.43
N GLN A 104 1.41 -18.79 -2.13
CA GLN A 104 1.88 -18.78 -3.52
C GLN A 104 3.38 -19.10 -3.63
N ARG A 105 4.21 -18.58 -2.71
CA ARG A 105 5.64 -18.91 -2.70
C ARG A 105 5.86 -20.41 -2.47
N GLN A 106 5.19 -21.02 -1.49
CA GLN A 106 5.32 -22.47 -1.24
C GLN A 106 4.87 -23.33 -2.42
N PHE A 107 3.87 -22.90 -3.21
CA PHE A 107 3.42 -23.64 -4.38
C PHE A 107 4.46 -23.61 -5.52
N ARG A 108 5.21 -22.51 -5.65
CA ARG A 108 6.24 -22.33 -6.69
C ARG A 108 7.56 -23.04 -6.44
N PHE A 109 7.77 -23.63 -5.26
CA PHE A 109 8.96 -24.42 -4.93
C PHE A 109 8.66 -25.92 -4.78
N ALA A 110 7.44 -26.36 -5.13
CA ALA A 110 7.01 -27.75 -5.08
C ALA A 110 7.06 -28.44 -6.46
N GLU A 111 7.77 -27.86 -7.44
CA GLU A 111 8.00 -28.42 -8.79
C GLU A 111 9.48 -28.81 -8.98
#